data_AF-A0A559IZK2-F1
#
_entry.id   AF-A0A559IZK2-F1
#
_cell.length_a   1.000
_cell.length_b   1.000
_cell.length_c   1.000
_cell.angle_alpha   90.00
_cell.angle_beta   90.00
_cell.angle_gamma   90.00
#
_symmetry.space_group_name_H-M   'P 1'
#
loop_
_entity.id
_entity.type
_entity.pdbx_description
1 polymer ?
#
loop_
_entity_poly.entity_id
_entity_poly.type
_entity_poly.pdbx_seq_one_letter_code
_entity_poly.pdbx_strand_id
1 'polypeptide(L)' 'MALYTKEVAQKHLDAWLAADLALSTSQSYKIGTHMLTRANVGEVRRQISYWQNQVNLASGRRKSRMRRYVPIDS' A
#
# COMPACT_ATOMS: atom_id res chain seq x y z
N MET A 1 -1.13 -9.82 -13.56
CA MET A 1 -0.61 -11.01 -12.86
C MET A 1 0.05 -10.53 -11.59
N ALA A 2 -0.10 -11.22 -10.46
CA ALA A 2 0.70 -10.89 -9.28
C ALA A 2 2.17 -11.30 -9.54
N LEU A 3 3.11 -10.44 -9.17
CA LEU A 3 4.54 -10.73 -9.32
C LEU A 3 5.06 -11.61 -8.16
N TYR A 4 4.34 -11.64 -7.05
CA TYR A 4 4.72 -12.33 -5.82
C TYR A 4 3.58 -13.22 -5.32
N THR A 5 3.91 -14.23 -4.52
CA THR A 5 2.93 -15.04 -3.79
C THR A 5 2.26 -14.19 -2.71
N LYS A 6 1.03 -14.56 -2.33
CA LYS A 6 0.24 -13.83 -1.32
C LYS A 6 1.02 -13.68 0.00
N GLU A 7 1.68 -14.75 0.46
CA GLU A 7 2.43 -14.76 1.71
C GLU A 7 3.62 -13.79 1.71
N VAL A 8 4.38 -13.74 0.61
CA VAL A 8 5.52 -12.82 0.46
C VAL A 8 5.03 -11.38 0.44
N ALA A 9 3.99 -11.09 -0.35
CA ALA A 9 3.43 -9.75 -0.43
C ALA A 9 2.83 -9.28 0.91
N GLN A 10 2.23 -10.18 1.69
CA GLN A 10 1.69 -9.89 3.02
C GLN A 10 2.81 -9.57 4.02
N LYS A 11 3.88 -10.38 4.08
CA LYS A 11 5.04 -10.12 4.96
C LYS A 11 5.69 -8.76 4.69
N HIS A 12 5.83 -8.39 3.41
CA HIS A 12 6.34 -7.06 3.06
C HIS A 12 5.38 -5.95 3.50
N LEU A 13 4.07 -6.12 3.25
CA LEU A 13 3.07 -5.14 3.68
C LEU A 13 3.10 -4.91 5.20
N ASP A 14 3.21 -5.98 5.99
CA ASP A 14 3.28 -5.89 7.46
C ASP A 14 4.55 -5.15 7.92
N ALA A 15 5.70 -5.40 7.28
CA ALA A 15 6.94 -4.69 7.56
C ALA A 15 6.84 -3.19 7.26
N TRP A 16 6.17 -2.81 6.16
CA TRP A 16 5.96 -1.41 5.79
C TRP A 16 4.94 -0.71 6.71
N LEU A 17 3.90 -1.40 7.17
CA LEU A 17 2.98 -0.87 8.18
C LEU A 17 3.67 -0.64 9.54
N ALA A 18 4.53 -1.57 9.96
CA ALA A 18 5.34 -1.39 11.16
C ALA A 18 6.28 -0.19 11.04
N ALA A 19 6.86 0.05 9.85
CA ALA A 19 7.66 1.22 9.57
C ALA A 19 6.83 2.53 9.63
N ASP A 20 5.61 2.55 9.09
CA ASP A 20 4.70 3.71 9.18
C ASP A 20 4.32 4.01 10.65
N LEU A 21 4.03 2.98 11.44
CA LEU A 21 3.81 3.13 12.89
C LEU A 21 5.05 3.65 13.61
N ALA A 22 6.23 3.11 13.33
CA ALA A 22 7.49 3.57 13.90
C ALA A 22 7.81 5.01 13.49
N LEU A 23 7.48 5.42 12.27
CA LEU A 23 7.60 6.82 11.81
C LEU A 23 6.62 7.74 12.54
N SER A 24 5.37 7.29 12.72
CA SER A 24 4.36 8.06 13.44
C SER A 24 4.70 8.20 14.93
N THR A 25 5.29 7.18 15.54
CA THR A 25 5.72 7.24 16.96
C THR A 25 7.03 7.98 17.12
N SER A 26 8.02 7.78 16.24
CA SER A 26 9.30 8.50 16.26
C SER A 26 9.17 9.99 15.92
N GLN A 27 8.11 10.42 15.22
CA GLN A 27 7.81 11.85 15.05
C GLN A 27 7.58 12.58 16.38
N SER A 28 7.21 11.86 17.45
CA SER A 28 6.96 12.48 18.76
C SER A 28 8.21 12.64 19.64
N TYR A 29 9.37 12.06 19.26
CA TYR A 29 10.55 12.05 20.12
C TYR A 29 11.83 12.36 19.33
N LYS A 30 12.18 13.65 19.29
CA LYS A 30 13.50 14.29 18.99
C LYS A 30 14.48 13.54 18.07
N ILE A 31 15.14 14.27 17.15
CA ILE A 31 16.61 14.47 17.24
C ILE A 31 17.11 15.40 16.13
N GLY A 32 17.97 16.34 16.53
CA GLY A 32 18.64 17.28 15.66
C GLY A 32 19.61 16.65 14.66
N THR A 33 20.04 17.53 13.75
CA THR A 33 21.08 17.44 12.70
C THR A 33 20.97 16.40 11.60
N HIS A 34 20.14 15.36 11.69
CA HIS A 34 19.83 14.53 10.51
C HIS A 34 18.32 14.53 10.23
N MET A 35 17.92 15.38 9.27
CA MET A 35 16.54 15.46 8.79
C MET A 35 16.06 14.09 8.33
N LEU A 36 15.02 13.57 8.98
CA LEU A 36 14.12 12.62 8.35
C LEU A 36 13.49 13.34 7.15
N THR A 37 14.05 13.13 5.97
CA THR A 37 13.59 13.75 4.75
C THR A 37 12.15 13.34 4.52
N ARG A 38 11.26 14.33 4.40
CA ARG A 38 9.83 14.19 4.07
C ARG A 38 9.55 13.24 2.89
N ALA A 39 10.57 13.00 2.04
CA ALA A 39 10.61 11.97 1.00
C ALA A 39 10.28 10.55 1.52
N ASN A 40 10.73 10.18 2.71
CA ASN A 40 10.64 8.82 3.25
C ASN A 40 9.19 8.43 3.61
N VAL A 41 8.40 9.35 4.19
CA VAL A 41 6.97 9.09 4.49
C VAL A 41 6.15 8.93 3.21
N GLY A 42 6.46 9.72 2.18
CA GLY A 42 5.84 9.59 0.86
C GLY A 42 6.17 8.25 0.21
N GLU A 43 7.41 7.78 0.33
CA GLU A 43 7.85 6.47 -0.16
C GLU A 43 7.19 5.31 0.57
N VAL A 44 7.13 5.35 1.91
CA VAL A 44 6.46 4.32 2.72
C VAL A 44 4.99 4.17 2.31
N ARG A 45 4.26 5.27 2.16
CA ARG A 45 2.86 5.24 1.70
C ARG A 45 2.70 4.68 0.28
N ARG A 46 3.63 5.02 -0.62
CA ARG A 46 3.67 4.45 -1.98
C ARG A 46 3.92 2.95 -1.95
N GLN A 47 4.85 2.48 -1.12
CA GLN A 47 5.16 1.07 -0.98
C GLN A 47 4.00 0.28 -0.35
N ILE A 48 3.36 0.80 0.70
CA ILE A 48 2.15 0.19 1.28
C ILE A 48 1.08 -0.01 0.19
N SER A 49 0.79 1.04 -0.59
CA SER A 49 -0.20 1.00 -1.67
C SER A 49 0.16 -0.03 -2.75
N TYR A 50 1.45 -0.11 -3.11
CA TYR A 50 1.97 -1.07 -4.08
C TYR A 50 1.78 -2.51 -3.59
N TRP A 51 2.23 -2.83 -2.37
CA TRP A 51 2.12 -4.17 -1.80
C TRP A 51 0.68 -4.58 -1.57
N GLN A 52 -0.19 -3.65 -1.17
CA GLN A 52 -1.61 -3.92 -1.02
C GLN A 52 -2.28 -4.26 -2.35
N ASN A 53 -1.87 -3.62 -3.45
CA ASN A 53 -2.29 -3.98 -4.79
C ASN A 53 -1.77 -5.38 -5.18
N GLN A 54 -0.49 -5.69 -4.90
CA GLN A 54 0.07 -7.02 -5.16
C GLN A 54 -0.68 -8.12 -4.39
N VAL A 55 -1.03 -7.90 -3.12
CA VAL A 55 -1.85 -8.84 -2.33
C VAL A 55 -3.26 -8.99 -2.92
N ASN A 56 -3.88 -7.90 -3.37
CA ASN A 56 -5.20 -7.95 -4.03
C ASN A 56 -5.17 -8.71 -5.37
N LEU A 57 -4.10 -8.52 -6.15
CA LEU A 57 -3.88 -9.26 -7.40
C LEU A 57 -3.60 -10.74 -7.13
N ALA A 58 -2.81 -11.06 -6.08
CA ALA A 58 -2.46 -12.42 -5.69
C ALA A 58 -3.65 -13.18 -5.08
N SER A 59 -4.54 -12.47 -4.37
CA SER A 59 -5.77 -13.03 -3.79
C SER A 59 -6.90 -13.23 -4.79
N GLY A 60 -6.70 -12.86 -6.07
CA GLY A 60 -7.67 -13.13 -7.12
C GLY A 60 -8.96 -12.31 -7.01
N ARG A 61 -8.97 -11.21 -6.24
CA ARG A 61 -10.12 -10.30 -6.15
C ARG A 61 -10.22 -9.50 -7.45
N ARG A 62 -10.65 -10.16 -8.52
CA ARG A 62 -11.08 -9.52 -9.77
C ARG A 62 -12.18 -8.54 -9.36
N LYS A 63 -11.91 -7.23 -9.46
CA LYS A 63 -12.97 -6.22 -9.44
C LYS A 63 -13.94 -6.62 -10.55
N SER A 64 -15.08 -7.19 -10.18
CA SER A 64 -16.17 -7.41 -11.12
C SER A 64 -16.53 -6.03 -11.67
N ARG A 65 -16.14 -5.74 -12.91
CA ARG A 65 -16.61 -4.54 -13.61
C ARG A 65 -18.08 -4.78 -13.90
N MET A 66 -18.94 -4.44 -12.95
CA MET A 66 -20.38 -4.39 -13.20
C MET A 66 -20.62 -3.29 -14.22
N ARG A 67 -20.69 -3.67 -15.50
CA ARG A 67 -21.00 -2.77 -16.60
C ARG A 67 -22.52 -2.65 -16.63
N ARG A 68 -23.04 -1.58 -16.03
CA ARG A 68 -24.48 -1.29 -16.06
C ARG A 68 -24.83 -0.86 -17.49
N TYR A 69 -25.47 -1.75 -18.24
CA TYR A 69 -26.06 -1.41 -19.53
C TYR A 69 -27.36 -0.67 -19.23
N VAL A 70 -27.39 0.64 -19.49
CA VAL A 70 -28.64 1.42 -19.47
C VAL A 70 -29.15 1.39 -20.91
N PRO A 71 -30.26 0.71 -21.21
CA PRO A 71 -30.88 0.84 -22.52
C PRO A 71 -31.32 2.30 -22.70
N ILE A 72 -30.80 2.95 -23.74
CA ILE A 72 -31.35 4.18 -24.28
C ILE A 72 -32.50 3.73 -25.18
N ASP A 73 -33.72 4.01 -24.75
CA ASP A 73 -34.91 3.82 -25.58
C ASP A 73 -34.84 4.84 -26.74
N SER A 74 -35.08 4.37 -27.96
CA SER A 74 -35.03 5.17 -29.20
C SER A 74 -36.42 5.58 -29.64
#